data_AF-A0A3M8P8Q0-F1
#
_entry.id   AF-A0A3M8P8Q0-F1
#
_cell.length_a   1.000
_cell.length_b   1.000
_cell.length_c   1.000
_cell.angle_alpha   90.00
_cell.angle_beta   90.00
_cell.angle_gamma   90.00
#
_symmetry.space_group_name_H-M   'P 1'
#
loop_
_entity.id
_entity.type
_entity.pdbx_description
1 polymer ?
#
loop_
_entity_poly.entity_id
_entity_poly.type
_entity_poly.pdbx_seq_one_letter_code
_entity_poly.pdbx_strand_id
1 'polypeptide(L)'
;MVKKRLGSIEQQALQRYLEFEKNKDKGVEVSASEEKLRARTAVIDDRDLLAIARIIDRSDLFPIAHLEAGLNAGKAVCRIAIRNRHGQIEGYGTGFLVAPSLLLTNNHVLESKHAAMQAVAEFNFEDDVNFQPRDIISFRLEPNRLFVTDQALDFTLVAVQETNLNGLALEDFGFLPLLPRPGKVMEGEYVTIIQHPNGGPKAVTIRENEVKFISSDFIQYVSDTEPGSSGAPVFNDQWVVVALHHAGIPHSEDDSKWIANEGIRISSIVRHLKQHSRLMDANARDLLDSLLEEPGAEVASMEAGVLSAEWYQYVSGYDPAFLGKDHEVPLPVLTKTQQQDTARTTEGKTVLDYTHFSIAMSKARKLAFYTAVNIDGSQLVDIRRGNDRWYFDPRIDREYQLGPEFYKHNDIDRGHLVRRQDPNWGMDAAKANEHTFHFTNCSPQHKNFNQKNWLSLEDYILERAENRGLKVSVFTGPVFRADDRLYRGHQIPEQFWKLAVVVKSDGTLSATAYLQTQEELLGTLEFAYGEFETFQVPVARIEKLTQLDFGELRNFDPLDAEKEAAVIHSAEDIRL
;
A
#
# COMPACT_ATOMS: atom_id res chain seq x y z
N MET A 1 16.51 -6.97 -38.59
CA MET A 1 15.09 -6.56 -38.71
C MET A 1 14.78 -5.40 -37.77
N VAL A 2 15.19 -5.47 -36.50
CA VAL A 2 15.04 -4.43 -35.45
C VAL A 2 15.52 -3.04 -35.88
N LYS A 3 16.77 -2.87 -36.37
CA LYS A 3 17.29 -1.55 -36.81
C LYS A 3 16.43 -0.86 -37.88
N LYS A 4 15.92 -1.61 -38.86
CA LYS A 4 15.06 -1.07 -39.93
C LYS A 4 13.70 -0.62 -39.37
N ARG A 5 13.22 -1.29 -38.32
CA ARG A 5 11.95 -1.00 -37.66
C ARG A 5 12.07 0.21 -36.73
N LEU A 6 13.14 0.30 -35.95
CA LEU A 6 13.44 1.47 -35.13
C LEU A 6 13.52 2.73 -35.99
N GLY A 7 14.24 2.68 -37.12
CA GLY A 7 14.26 3.78 -38.08
C GLY A 7 12.88 4.16 -38.63
N SER A 8 11.96 3.19 -38.79
CA SER A 8 10.57 3.51 -39.17
C SER A 8 9.79 4.20 -38.05
N ILE A 9 10.07 3.87 -36.78
CA ILE A 9 9.42 4.49 -35.63
C ILE A 9 9.93 5.92 -35.47
N GLU A 10 11.24 6.14 -35.55
CA GLU A 10 11.89 7.47 -35.49
C GLU A 10 11.35 8.40 -36.58
N GLN A 11 11.19 7.92 -37.81
CA GLN A 11 10.62 8.69 -38.92
C GLN A 11 9.14 9.05 -38.71
N GLN A 12 8.34 8.14 -38.13
CA GLN A 12 6.96 8.44 -37.77
C GLN A 12 6.88 9.48 -36.64
N ALA A 13 7.79 9.40 -35.66
CA ALA A 13 7.90 10.37 -34.57
C ALA A 13 8.28 11.76 -35.11
N LEU A 14 9.22 11.83 -36.06
CA LEU A 14 9.57 13.06 -36.78
C LEU A 14 8.36 13.65 -37.50
N GLN A 15 7.61 12.84 -38.24
CA GLN A 15 6.43 13.31 -38.95
C GLN A 15 5.39 13.93 -38.01
N ARG A 16 5.15 13.28 -36.85
CA ARG A 16 4.28 13.82 -35.79
C ARG A 16 4.82 15.14 -35.23
N TYR A 17 6.12 15.20 -34.94
CA TYR A 17 6.77 16.42 -34.43
C TYR A 17 6.59 17.61 -35.39
N LEU A 18 6.87 17.40 -36.68
CA LEU A 18 6.73 18.43 -37.71
C LEU A 18 5.27 18.88 -37.88
N GLU A 19 4.31 17.97 -37.73
CA GLU A 19 2.88 18.30 -37.75
C GLU A 19 2.48 19.16 -36.53
N PHE A 20 2.99 18.85 -35.33
CA PHE A 20 2.73 19.64 -34.13
C PHE A 20 3.33 21.05 -34.21
N GLU A 21 4.58 21.18 -34.62
CA GLU A 21 5.22 22.49 -34.83
C GLU A 21 4.43 23.34 -35.82
N LYS A 22 3.91 22.76 -36.91
CA LYS A 22 3.07 23.46 -37.88
C LYS A 22 1.71 23.90 -37.32
N ASN A 23 1.17 23.18 -36.35
CA ASN A 23 -0.15 23.45 -35.75
C ASN A 23 -0.08 24.37 -34.51
N LYS A 24 1.09 24.53 -33.91
CA LYS A 24 1.35 25.37 -32.72
C LYS A 24 0.93 26.82 -32.90
N ASP A 25 1.07 27.37 -34.11
CA ASP A 25 0.73 28.76 -34.44
C ASP A 25 -0.78 29.04 -34.57
N LYS A 26 -1.65 28.01 -34.49
CA LYS A 26 -3.10 28.17 -34.75
C LYS A 26 -3.99 28.33 -33.53
N GLY A 27 -3.43 28.41 -32.31
CA GLY A 27 -4.07 28.85 -31.07
C GLY A 27 -5.41 28.18 -30.71
N VAL A 28 -5.42 27.27 -29.72
CA VAL A 28 -6.66 26.68 -29.20
C VAL A 28 -6.78 26.78 -27.67
N GLU A 29 -7.85 27.51 -27.30
CA GLU A 29 -8.80 27.44 -26.17
C GLU A 29 -8.37 27.28 -24.70
N VAL A 30 -8.78 28.30 -23.93
CA VAL A 30 -8.67 28.47 -22.47
C VAL A 30 -9.51 27.45 -21.67
N SER A 31 -10.58 26.84 -22.22
CA SER A 31 -11.40 25.88 -21.47
C SER A 31 -10.73 24.52 -21.28
N ALA A 32 -9.83 24.13 -22.18
CA ALA A 32 -9.06 22.90 -22.07
C ALA A 32 -7.98 22.96 -20.98
N SER A 33 -7.59 24.16 -20.50
CA SER A 33 -6.55 24.29 -19.47
C SER A 33 -7.08 24.01 -18.06
N GLU A 34 -8.32 24.37 -17.73
CA GLU A 34 -8.88 24.12 -16.40
C GLU A 34 -9.12 22.63 -16.13
N GLU A 35 -9.61 21.87 -17.12
CA GLU A 35 -9.82 20.43 -17.00
C GLU A 35 -8.50 19.66 -16.91
N LYS A 36 -7.49 20.07 -17.70
CA LYS A 36 -6.12 19.55 -17.61
C LYS A 36 -5.50 19.84 -16.25
N LEU A 37 -5.67 21.05 -15.72
CA LEU A 37 -5.16 21.42 -14.40
C LEU A 37 -5.82 20.60 -13.29
N ARG A 38 -7.14 20.40 -13.34
CA ARG A 38 -7.85 19.53 -12.37
C ARG A 38 -7.35 18.09 -12.41
N ALA A 39 -7.18 17.51 -13.60
CA ALA A 39 -6.64 16.16 -13.75
C ALA A 39 -5.20 16.08 -13.22
N ARG A 40 -4.41 17.14 -13.42
CA ARG A 40 -3.04 17.24 -12.94
C ARG A 40 -2.95 17.38 -11.43
N THR A 41 -3.81 18.17 -10.79
CA THR A 41 -3.87 18.33 -9.33
C THR A 41 -4.26 17.04 -8.63
N ALA A 42 -5.07 16.18 -9.26
CA ALA A 42 -5.49 14.91 -8.68
C ALA A 42 -4.35 13.89 -8.45
N VAL A 43 -3.18 14.08 -9.07
CA VAL A 43 -1.98 13.24 -8.86
C VAL A 43 -0.90 13.93 -8.03
N ILE A 44 -1.17 15.14 -7.53
CA ILE A 44 -0.28 15.89 -6.64
C ILE A 44 -0.58 15.47 -5.21
N ASP A 45 0.47 15.30 -4.41
CA ASP A 45 0.32 15.11 -2.98
C ASP A 45 -0.18 16.42 -2.33
N ASP A 46 -1.29 16.37 -1.61
CA ASP A 46 -1.89 17.55 -0.95
C ASP A 46 -0.94 18.23 0.05
N ARG A 47 0.13 17.54 0.49
CA ARG A 47 1.18 18.07 1.38
C ARG A 47 2.27 18.83 0.63
N ASP A 48 2.39 18.65 -0.69
CA ASP A 48 3.39 19.32 -1.51
C ASP A 48 2.91 20.72 -1.89
N LEU A 49 3.07 21.64 -0.94
CA LEU A 49 2.65 23.04 -1.06
C LEU A 49 3.34 23.79 -2.22
N LEU A 50 4.44 23.24 -2.75
CA LEU A 50 5.19 23.83 -3.86
C LEU A 50 4.79 23.23 -5.22
N ALA A 51 4.08 22.11 -5.28
CA ALA A 51 3.75 21.44 -6.54
C ALA A 51 3.00 22.34 -7.52
N ILE A 52 2.06 23.16 -7.02
CA ILE A 52 1.35 24.13 -7.88
C ILE A 52 2.29 25.22 -8.40
N ALA A 53 3.23 25.71 -7.59
CA ALA A 53 4.24 26.67 -8.02
C ALA A 53 5.22 26.05 -9.04
N ARG A 54 5.54 24.76 -8.95
CA ARG A 54 6.33 24.07 -9.98
C ARG A 54 5.61 24.00 -11.32
N ILE A 55 4.29 23.80 -11.30
CA ILE A 55 3.46 23.73 -12.50
C ILE A 55 3.23 25.12 -13.12
N ILE A 56 2.88 26.12 -12.30
CA ILE A 56 2.45 27.45 -12.77
C ILE A 56 3.65 28.39 -12.94
N ASP A 57 4.51 28.46 -11.92
CA ASP A 57 5.63 29.41 -11.85
C ASP A 57 6.96 28.80 -12.32
N ARG A 58 6.96 27.53 -12.76
CA ARG A 58 8.16 26.79 -13.22
C ARG A 58 9.27 26.79 -12.18
N SER A 59 8.90 26.67 -10.91
CA SER A 59 9.86 26.56 -9.81
C SER A 59 10.60 25.21 -9.87
N ASP A 60 11.92 25.23 -9.75
CA ASP A 60 12.77 24.03 -9.62
C ASP A 60 12.95 23.57 -8.15
N LEU A 61 12.20 24.16 -7.21
CA LEU A 61 12.29 23.81 -5.79
C LEU A 61 11.56 22.50 -5.48
N PHE A 62 12.34 21.47 -5.17
CA PHE A 62 11.87 20.20 -4.65
C PHE A 62 12.27 20.02 -3.18
N PRO A 63 11.45 19.34 -2.36
CA PRO A 63 11.89 18.85 -1.07
C PRO A 63 13.01 17.81 -1.27
N ILE A 64 13.91 17.68 -0.30
CA ILE A 64 15.00 16.69 -0.38
C ILE A 64 14.48 15.25 -0.54
N ALA A 65 13.29 14.96 -0.01
CA ALA A 65 12.58 13.69 -0.16
C ALA A 65 12.32 13.29 -1.63
N HIS A 66 12.30 14.25 -2.57
CA HIS A 66 12.15 13.95 -3.99
C HIS A 66 13.27 13.04 -4.52
N LEU A 67 14.50 13.20 -4.01
CA LEU A 67 15.63 12.34 -4.39
C LEU A 67 15.46 10.90 -3.88
N GLU A 68 14.98 10.74 -2.64
CA GLU A 68 14.70 9.42 -2.05
C GLU A 68 13.55 8.72 -2.79
N ALA A 69 12.49 9.45 -3.14
CA ALA A 69 11.40 8.93 -3.95
C ALA A 69 11.90 8.45 -5.33
N GLY A 70 12.83 9.17 -5.94
CA GLY A 70 13.48 8.75 -7.19
C GLY A 70 14.31 7.47 -7.05
N LEU A 71 15.09 7.35 -5.98
CA LEU A 71 15.83 6.12 -5.68
C LEU A 71 14.89 4.94 -5.48
N ASN A 72 13.76 5.15 -4.78
CA ASN A 72 12.75 4.11 -4.58
C ASN A 72 12.07 3.71 -5.90
N ALA A 73 11.70 4.66 -6.76
CA ALA A 73 11.13 4.38 -8.08
C ALA A 73 12.11 3.63 -8.98
N GLY A 74 13.41 3.95 -8.90
CA GLY A 74 14.48 3.31 -9.67
C GLY A 74 14.68 1.82 -9.40
N LYS A 75 14.31 1.32 -8.21
CA LYS A 75 14.42 -0.10 -7.83
C LYS A 75 13.64 -1.02 -8.79
N ALA A 76 12.47 -0.58 -9.23
CA ALA A 76 11.61 -1.34 -10.13
C ALA A 76 12.10 -1.35 -11.59
N VAL A 77 13.09 -0.53 -11.94
CA VAL A 77 13.65 -0.42 -13.29
C VAL A 77 14.78 -1.43 -13.46
N CYS A 78 14.82 -2.13 -14.57
CA CYS A 78 15.82 -3.14 -14.88
C CYS A 78 16.36 -3.01 -16.30
N ARG A 79 17.54 -3.61 -16.52
CA ARG A 79 18.07 -3.84 -17.87
C ARG A 79 17.46 -5.12 -18.40
N ILE A 80 16.96 -5.10 -19.64
CA ILE A 80 16.58 -6.32 -20.36
C ILE A 80 17.77 -6.74 -21.20
N ALA A 81 18.41 -7.85 -20.84
CA ALA A 81 19.46 -8.48 -21.63
C ALA A 81 18.84 -9.51 -22.59
N ILE A 82 18.83 -9.20 -23.88
CA ILE A 82 18.29 -10.08 -24.92
C ILE A 82 19.39 -11.04 -25.37
N ARG A 83 19.16 -12.34 -25.24
CA ARG A 83 20.16 -13.36 -25.57
C ARG A 83 19.73 -14.17 -26.78
N ASN A 84 20.70 -14.62 -27.55
CA ASN A 84 20.48 -15.60 -28.62
C ASN A 84 20.35 -17.02 -28.04
N ARG A 85 20.06 -18.00 -28.89
CA ARG A 85 19.90 -19.43 -28.50
C ARG A 85 21.16 -20.06 -27.88
N HIS A 86 22.33 -19.42 -28.05
CA HIS A 86 23.60 -19.84 -27.47
C HIS A 86 23.91 -19.10 -26.15
N GLY A 87 22.98 -18.28 -25.65
CA GLY A 87 23.12 -17.52 -24.40
C GLY A 87 23.96 -16.26 -24.51
N GLN A 88 24.41 -15.89 -25.71
CA GLN A 88 25.19 -14.66 -25.93
C GLN A 88 24.25 -13.47 -26.03
N ILE A 89 24.66 -12.33 -25.48
CA ILE A 89 23.87 -11.10 -25.54
C ILE A 89 23.88 -10.56 -26.97
N GLU A 90 22.70 -10.37 -27.54
CA GLU A 90 22.46 -9.87 -28.89
C GLU A 90 21.93 -8.43 -28.89
N GLY A 91 21.32 -8.00 -27.78
CA GLY A 91 20.81 -6.65 -27.61
C GLY A 91 20.42 -6.34 -26.17
N TYR A 92 20.10 -5.07 -25.95
CA TYR A 92 19.67 -4.56 -24.65
C TYR A 92 18.47 -3.64 -24.82
N GLY A 93 17.69 -3.54 -23.76
CA GLY A 93 16.68 -2.52 -23.58
C GLY A 93 16.50 -2.21 -22.09
N THR A 94 15.57 -1.32 -21.80
CA THR A 94 15.12 -1.03 -20.45
C THR A 94 13.72 -1.61 -20.25
N GLY A 95 13.40 -2.04 -19.03
CA GLY A 95 12.05 -2.40 -18.64
C GLY A 95 11.83 -2.08 -17.18
N PHE A 96 10.58 -2.14 -16.73
CA PHE A 96 10.24 -1.88 -15.33
C PHE A 96 9.04 -2.70 -14.88
N LEU A 97 9.02 -3.01 -13.59
CA LEU A 97 7.90 -3.70 -12.96
C LEU A 97 6.70 -2.76 -12.84
N VAL A 98 5.53 -3.25 -13.22
CA VAL A 98 4.25 -2.51 -13.19
C VAL A 98 3.19 -3.17 -12.29
N ALA A 99 3.44 -4.41 -11.88
CA ALA A 99 2.72 -5.17 -10.87
C ALA A 99 3.71 -6.17 -10.22
N PRO A 100 3.35 -6.89 -9.14
CA PRO A 100 4.28 -7.76 -8.41
C PRO A 100 5.09 -8.74 -9.26
N SER A 101 4.52 -9.22 -10.38
CA SER A 101 5.18 -10.15 -11.30
C SER A 101 5.03 -9.78 -12.78
N LEU A 102 4.72 -8.52 -13.09
CA LEU A 102 4.55 -8.04 -14.47
C LEU A 102 5.55 -6.94 -14.82
N LEU A 103 6.19 -7.07 -15.98
CA LEU A 103 7.19 -6.15 -16.51
C LEU A 103 6.72 -5.54 -17.83
N LEU A 104 6.89 -4.23 -17.98
CA LEU A 104 6.59 -3.46 -19.18
C LEU A 104 7.89 -3.02 -19.89
N THR A 105 7.91 -3.11 -21.22
CA THR A 105 8.97 -2.61 -22.12
C THR A 105 8.39 -2.37 -23.52
N ASN A 106 9.21 -2.03 -24.52
CA ASN A 106 8.73 -1.88 -25.90
C ASN A 106 8.57 -3.22 -26.64
N ASN A 107 7.67 -3.24 -27.62
CA ASN A 107 7.55 -4.38 -28.53
C ASN A 107 8.83 -4.60 -29.32
N HIS A 108 9.49 -3.54 -29.79
CA HIS A 108 10.75 -3.71 -30.53
C HIS A 108 11.92 -4.21 -29.66
N VAL A 109 11.81 -4.16 -28.32
CA VAL A 109 12.75 -4.79 -27.38
C VAL A 109 12.39 -6.26 -27.20
N LEU A 110 11.13 -6.57 -26.90
CA LEU A 110 10.62 -7.93 -26.76
C LEU A 110 9.51 -8.21 -27.77
N GLU A 111 9.90 -8.61 -28.99
CA GLU A 111 8.99 -8.72 -30.14
C GLU A 111 8.10 -9.97 -30.12
N SER A 112 8.48 -10.99 -29.36
CA SER A 112 7.78 -12.27 -29.34
C SER A 112 7.99 -13.02 -28.03
N LYS A 113 7.10 -13.99 -27.75
CA LYS A 113 7.28 -14.94 -26.64
C LYS A 113 8.65 -15.63 -26.69
N HIS A 114 9.13 -15.98 -27.88
CA HIS A 114 10.44 -16.63 -28.03
C HIS A 114 11.59 -15.71 -27.59
N ALA A 115 11.56 -14.44 -28.01
CA ALA A 115 12.55 -13.45 -27.57
C ALA A 115 12.49 -13.24 -26.05
N ALA A 116 11.29 -13.12 -25.47
CA ALA A 116 11.11 -13.02 -24.03
C ALA A 116 11.65 -14.23 -23.27
N MET A 117 11.45 -15.46 -23.76
CA MET A 117 11.98 -16.68 -23.12
C MET A 117 13.52 -16.70 -23.05
N GLN A 118 14.21 -16.03 -23.97
CA GLN A 118 15.68 -15.98 -23.98
C GLN A 118 16.23 -14.75 -23.24
N ALA A 119 15.39 -13.76 -22.96
CA ALA A 119 15.79 -12.55 -22.28
C ALA A 119 15.80 -12.72 -20.75
N VAL A 120 16.55 -11.84 -20.09
CA VAL A 120 16.66 -11.76 -18.63
C VAL A 120 16.47 -10.32 -18.19
N ALA A 121 15.69 -10.11 -17.13
CA ALA A 121 15.58 -8.83 -16.43
C ALA A 121 16.66 -8.74 -15.36
N GLU A 122 17.54 -7.75 -15.46
CA GLU A 122 18.71 -7.55 -14.61
C GLU A 122 18.50 -6.28 -13.76
N PHE A 123 18.13 -6.49 -12.50
CA PHE A 123 17.98 -5.46 -11.48
C PHE A 123 19.32 -5.19 -10.79
N ASN A 124 19.43 -4.03 -10.14
CA ASN A 124 20.67 -3.54 -9.51
C ASN A 124 21.88 -3.49 -10.45
N PHE A 125 21.67 -3.48 -11.78
CA PHE A 125 22.76 -3.20 -12.71
C PHE A 125 23.06 -1.69 -12.71
N GLU A 126 23.68 -1.23 -11.64
CA GLU A 126 23.95 0.17 -11.31
C GLU A 126 25.19 0.26 -10.42
N ASP A 127 25.75 1.46 -10.28
CA ASP A 127 26.85 1.73 -9.37
C ASP A 127 26.32 2.30 -8.04
N ASP A 128 27.03 2.01 -6.95
CA ASP A 128 26.77 2.62 -5.64
C ASP A 128 27.33 4.05 -5.54
N VAL A 129 27.20 4.68 -4.37
CA VAL A 129 27.69 6.04 -4.11
C VAL A 129 29.21 6.19 -4.19
N ASN A 130 29.95 5.07 -4.20
CA ASN A 130 31.41 5.02 -4.36
C ASN A 130 31.82 4.64 -5.79
N PHE A 131 30.88 4.67 -6.74
CA PHE A 131 31.07 4.26 -8.13
C PHE A 131 31.53 2.80 -8.25
N GLN A 132 31.11 1.94 -7.31
CA GLN A 132 31.35 0.50 -7.39
C GLN A 132 30.10 -0.21 -7.92
N PRO A 133 30.24 -1.16 -8.86
CA PRO A 133 29.12 -1.93 -9.36
C PRO A 133 28.43 -2.70 -8.24
N ARG A 134 27.10 -2.66 -8.22
CA ARG A 134 26.29 -3.50 -7.34
C ARG A 134 26.13 -4.92 -7.88
N ASP A 135 25.75 -5.83 -7.00
CA ASP A 135 25.40 -7.20 -7.38
C ASP A 135 24.17 -7.20 -8.29
N ILE A 136 24.34 -7.79 -9.48
CA ILE A 136 23.27 -7.90 -10.46
C ILE A 136 22.31 -9.01 -10.03
N ILE A 137 21.04 -8.66 -9.87
CA ILE A 137 19.98 -9.61 -9.51
C ILE A 137 19.14 -9.90 -10.74
N SER A 138 19.19 -11.14 -11.22
CA SER A 138 18.61 -11.56 -12.50
C SER A 138 17.32 -12.35 -12.33
N PHE A 139 16.29 -11.98 -13.10
CA PHE A 139 15.02 -12.71 -13.19
C PHE A 139 14.71 -13.15 -14.61
N ARG A 140 14.22 -14.39 -14.78
CA ARG A 140 13.72 -14.90 -16.06
C ARG A 140 12.32 -14.38 -16.33
N LEU A 141 12.03 -14.13 -17.61
CA LEU A 141 10.69 -13.80 -18.08
C LEU A 141 9.88 -15.08 -18.33
N GLU A 142 8.59 -15.02 -18.05
CA GLU A 142 7.64 -16.15 -18.13
C GLU A 142 6.51 -15.84 -19.13
N PRO A 143 6.80 -15.71 -20.44
CA PRO A 143 5.81 -15.33 -21.45
C PRO A 143 4.69 -16.36 -21.69
N ASN A 144 4.79 -17.53 -21.07
CA ASN A 144 3.73 -18.54 -21.03
C ASN A 144 2.69 -18.24 -19.94
N ARG A 145 3.06 -17.54 -18.85
CA ARG A 145 2.11 -17.06 -17.83
C ARG A 145 1.34 -15.86 -18.36
N LEU A 146 2.05 -14.85 -18.87
CA LEU A 146 1.43 -13.69 -19.53
C LEU A 146 2.40 -13.08 -20.53
N PHE A 147 1.90 -12.79 -21.73
CA PHE A 147 2.61 -12.01 -22.74
C PHE A 147 1.59 -11.29 -23.63
N VAL A 148 1.58 -9.97 -23.55
CA VAL A 148 0.70 -9.09 -24.33
C VAL A 148 1.58 -8.09 -25.04
N THR A 149 1.42 -7.95 -26.34
CA THR A 149 2.28 -7.07 -27.12
C THR A 149 1.49 -6.39 -28.23
N ASP A 150 1.82 -5.14 -28.51
CA ASP A 150 1.22 -4.38 -29.59
C ASP A 150 2.29 -3.65 -30.40
N GLN A 151 2.25 -3.81 -31.72
CA GLN A 151 3.23 -3.22 -32.62
C GLN A 151 2.94 -1.74 -32.92
N ALA A 152 1.68 -1.30 -32.86
CA ALA A 152 1.30 0.08 -33.21
C ALA A 152 1.59 1.05 -32.06
N LEU A 153 1.28 0.64 -30.82
CA LEU A 153 1.65 1.32 -29.59
C LEU A 153 3.05 0.95 -29.09
N ASP A 154 3.72 0.00 -29.75
CA ASP A 154 5.10 -0.42 -29.47
C ASP A 154 5.38 -0.76 -27.99
N PHE A 155 4.54 -1.61 -27.39
CA PHE A 155 4.74 -2.09 -26.02
C PHE A 155 4.65 -3.61 -25.92
N THR A 156 5.32 -4.17 -24.90
CA THR A 156 5.21 -5.55 -24.46
C THR A 156 5.07 -5.59 -22.94
N LEU A 157 4.03 -6.27 -22.47
CA LEU A 157 3.81 -6.65 -21.07
C LEU A 157 4.07 -8.16 -20.94
N VAL A 158 4.92 -8.55 -20.00
CA VAL A 158 5.34 -9.94 -19.82
C VAL A 158 5.46 -10.30 -18.34
N ALA A 159 5.06 -11.52 -17.98
CA ALA A 159 5.26 -12.02 -16.62
C ALA A 159 6.73 -12.29 -16.31
N VAL A 160 7.11 -12.20 -15.04
CA VAL A 160 8.46 -12.44 -14.52
C VAL A 160 8.39 -13.46 -13.39
N GLN A 161 9.41 -14.31 -13.26
CA GLN A 161 9.50 -15.24 -12.14
C GLN A 161 9.52 -14.49 -10.80
N GLU A 162 8.74 -14.95 -9.82
CA GLU A 162 8.59 -14.28 -8.52
C GLU A 162 9.79 -14.52 -7.59
N THR A 163 10.53 -15.60 -7.83
CA THR A 163 11.76 -15.93 -7.09
C THR A 163 12.84 -16.32 -8.09
N ASN A 164 14.05 -15.79 -7.93
CA ASN A 164 15.16 -16.14 -8.81
C ASN A 164 15.87 -17.45 -8.40
N LEU A 165 16.87 -17.85 -9.20
CA LEU A 165 17.63 -19.09 -8.98
C LEU A 165 18.39 -19.12 -7.64
N ASN A 166 18.63 -17.96 -7.03
CA ASN A 166 19.34 -17.81 -5.76
C ASN A 166 18.36 -17.66 -4.57
N GLY A 167 17.05 -17.78 -4.79
CA GLY A 167 16.04 -17.64 -3.74
C GLY A 167 15.64 -16.20 -3.39
N LEU A 168 16.09 -15.20 -4.15
CA LEU A 168 15.71 -13.80 -3.93
C LEU A 168 14.33 -13.52 -4.54
N ALA A 169 13.50 -12.79 -3.81
CA ALA A 169 12.14 -12.46 -4.22
C ALA A 169 12.12 -11.22 -5.13
N LEU A 170 11.25 -11.23 -6.14
CA LEU A 170 11.05 -10.10 -7.05
C LEU A 170 10.39 -8.92 -6.33
N GLU A 171 9.59 -9.19 -5.29
CA GLU A 171 8.86 -8.17 -4.52
C GLU A 171 9.78 -7.16 -3.83
N ASP A 172 11.03 -7.52 -3.55
CA ASP A 172 12.05 -6.64 -2.96
C ASP A 172 12.34 -5.40 -3.82
N PHE A 173 12.04 -5.46 -5.13
CA PHE A 173 12.23 -4.35 -6.07
C PHE A 173 11.00 -3.43 -6.20
N GLY A 174 9.87 -3.82 -5.60
CA GLY A 174 8.60 -3.10 -5.76
C GLY A 174 8.11 -3.03 -7.21
N PHE A 175 7.15 -2.16 -7.49
CA PHE A 175 6.64 -1.93 -8.84
C PHE A 175 6.12 -0.49 -9.00
N LEU A 176 5.92 -0.06 -10.24
CA LEU A 176 5.44 1.26 -10.63
C LEU A 176 4.00 1.15 -11.17
N PRO A 177 2.97 1.48 -10.37
CA PRO A 177 1.58 1.33 -10.79
C PRO A 177 1.23 2.18 -12.01
N LEU A 178 0.47 1.61 -12.95
CA LEU A 178 0.04 2.32 -14.15
C LEU A 178 -1.29 3.05 -13.92
N LEU A 179 -1.23 4.37 -13.75
CA LEU A 179 -2.43 5.20 -13.67
C LEU A 179 -3.14 5.30 -15.05
N PRO A 180 -4.40 4.86 -15.21
CA PRO A 180 -5.08 4.87 -16.51
C PRO A 180 -5.50 6.25 -16.97
N ARG A 181 -5.75 7.15 -16.01
CA ARG A 181 -6.27 8.50 -16.29
C ARG A 181 -5.28 9.30 -17.15
N PRO A 182 -5.76 10.05 -18.16
CA PRO A 182 -4.95 11.05 -18.85
C PRO A 182 -4.69 12.26 -17.94
N GLY A 183 -3.86 13.22 -18.39
CA GLY A 183 -3.64 14.48 -17.66
C GLY A 183 -2.59 14.43 -16.55
N LYS A 184 -1.74 13.40 -16.52
CA LYS A 184 -0.67 13.21 -15.53
C LYS A 184 0.52 14.17 -15.70
N VAL A 185 0.61 14.80 -16.86
CA VAL A 185 1.65 15.77 -17.23
C VAL A 185 1.07 16.73 -18.26
N MET A 186 1.52 17.98 -18.24
CA MET A 186 1.16 19.03 -19.19
C MET A 186 2.36 19.47 -20.03
N GLU A 187 2.10 20.14 -21.16
CA GLU A 187 3.14 20.76 -21.97
C GLU A 187 3.84 21.87 -21.17
N GLY A 188 5.17 21.92 -21.25
CA GLY A 188 6.01 22.83 -20.47
C GLY A 188 6.42 22.31 -19.08
N GLU A 189 5.84 21.21 -18.60
CA GLU A 189 6.35 20.50 -17.42
C GLU A 189 7.60 19.69 -17.76
N TYR A 190 8.32 19.22 -16.74
CA TYR A 190 9.52 18.41 -16.87
C TYR A 190 9.23 16.92 -16.60
N VAL A 191 10.01 16.04 -17.22
CA VAL A 191 9.91 14.59 -17.02
C VAL A 191 11.25 13.95 -16.70
N THR A 192 11.29 12.99 -15.80
CA THR A 192 12.53 12.26 -15.47
C THR A 192 12.53 10.88 -16.10
N ILE A 193 13.66 10.45 -16.64
CA ILE A 193 13.82 9.11 -17.22
C ILE A 193 14.90 8.34 -16.46
N ILE A 194 14.56 7.14 -15.99
CA ILE A 194 15.51 6.19 -15.39
C ILE A 194 15.71 5.05 -16.39
N GLN A 195 16.94 4.83 -16.83
CA GLN A 195 17.22 4.06 -18.05
C GLN A 195 18.56 3.34 -18.00
N HIS A 196 18.78 2.42 -18.95
CA HIS A 196 20.05 1.73 -19.17
C HIS A 196 20.67 2.16 -20.52
N PRO A 197 21.29 3.36 -20.59
CA PRO A 197 21.84 3.91 -21.82
C PRO A 197 23.01 3.04 -22.31
N ASN A 198 23.06 2.77 -23.61
CA ASN A 198 23.97 1.80 -24.25
C ASN A 198 23.91 0.38 -23.65
N GLY A 199 22.83 0.04 -22.93
CA GLY A 199 22.74 -1.18 -22.13
C GLY A 199 23.71 -1.18 -20.93
N GLY A 200 24.22 -0.02 -20.52
CA GLY A 200 25.14 0.17 -19.40
C GLY A 200 24.44 0.24 -18.04
N PRO A 201 25.19 0.58 -16.97
CA PRO A 201 24.64 0.79 -15.64
C PRO A 201 23.48 1.78 -15.66
N LYS A 202 22.53 1.60 -14.72
CA LYS A 202 21.35 2.44 -14.60
C LYS A 202 21.76 3.90 -14.42
N ALA A 203 21.11 4.78 -15.17
CA ALA A 203 21.34 6.21 -15.12
C ALA A 203 20.02 6.97 -15.13
N VAL A 204 20.05 8.23 -14.71
CA VAL A 204 18.90 9.12 -14.66
C VAL A 204 19.20 10.43 -15.36
N THR A 205 18.26 10.92 -16.17
CA THR A 205 18.32 12.28 -16.74
C THR A 205 17.38 13.19 -15.97
N ILE A 206 17.94 14.23 -15.34
CA ILE A 206 17.21 15.12 -14.41
C ILE A 206 17.16 16.60 -14.85
N ARG A 207 17.75 16.94 -16.01
CA ARG A 207 17.79 18.30 -16.56
C ARG A 207 17.54 18.28 -18.05
N GLU A 208 17.19 19.44 -18.61
CA GLU A 208 16.89 19.63 -20.04
C GLU A 208 15.82 18.65 -20.54
N ASN A 209 14.77 18.49 -19.73
CA ASN A 209 13.82 17.39 -19.81
C ASN A 209 12.35 17.83 -19.99
N GLU A 210 12.14 18.97 -20.66
CA GLU A 210 10.83 19.60 -20.82
C GLU A 210 9.94 18.85 -21.83
N VAL A 211 8.66 18.68 -21.49
CA VAL A 211 7.61 18.20 -22.37
C VAL A 211 7.22 19.27 -23.38
N LYS A 212 7.38 18.96 -24.67
CA LYS A 212 7.09 19.87 -25.77
C LYS A 212 5.68 19.71 -26.31
N PHE A 213 5.23 18.47 -26.52
CA PHE A 213 3.93 18.19 -27.14
C PHE A 213 3.24 16.97 -26.54
N ILE A 214 1.92 17.04 -26.40
CA ILE A 214 1.10 15.91 -25.95
C ILE A 214 -0.02 15.64 -26.96
N SER A 215 -0.05 14.42 -27.49
CA SER A 215 -1.08 13.92 -28.41
C SER A 215 -1.98 12.86 -27.76
N SER A 216 -2.88 12.23 -28.53
CA SER A 216 -3.76 11.16 -28.02
C SER A 216 -2.98 10.02 -27.38
N ASP A 217 -1.91 9.57 -28.04
CA ASP A 217 -1.17 8.35 -27.69
C ASP A 217 0.30 8.56 -27.41
N PHE A 218 0.85 9.74 -27.74
CA PHE A 218 2.28 10.03 -27.60
C PHE A 218 2.53 11.33 -26.81
N ILE A 219 3.65 11.38 -26.11
CA ILE A 219 4.23 12.57 -25.48
C ILE A 219 5.62 12.78 -26.08
N GLN A 220 5.93 14.01 -26.48
CA GLN A 220 7.24 14.40 -26.97
C GLN A 220 7.93 15.32 -25.97
N TYR A 221 9.18 15.04 -25.65
CA TYR A 221 9.94 15.73 -24.60
C TYR A 221 11.43 15.75 -24.95
N VAL A 222 12.15 16.77 -24.50
CA VAL A 222 13.63 16.77 -24.58
C VAL A 222 14.15 15.90 -23.44
N SER A 223 15.27 15.21 -23.62
CA SER A 223 16.02 14.47 -22.58
C SER A 223 17.21 13.79 -23.26
N ASP A 224 18.30 13.61 -22.54
CA ASP A 224 19.38 12.73 -23.00
C ASP A 224 18.92 11.27 -22.94
N THR A 225 19.01 10.57 -24.07
CA THR A 225 18.77 9.14 -24.22
C THR A 225 19.78 8.56 -25.21
N GLU A 226 20.11 7.28 -25.02
CA GLU A 226 21.04 6.54 -25.87
C GLU A 226 20.44 5.18 -26.24
N PRO A 227 20.94 4.48 -27.28
CA PRO A 227 20.48 3.13 -27.61
C PRO A 227 20.42 2.22 -26.38
N GLY A 228 19.33 1.48 -26.17
CA GLY A 228 19.11 0.68 -24.94
C GLY A 228 18.22 1.36 -23.89
N SER A 229 17.96 2.66 -24.05
CA SER A 229 16.97 3.39 -23.25
C SER A 229 15.52 3.01 -23.60
N SER A 230 15.30 2.39 -24.77
CA SER A 230 14.00 1.87 -25.19
C SER A 230 13.35 1.03 -24.10
N GLY A 231 12.14 1.41 -23.71
CA GLY A 231 11.33 0.74 -22.70
C GLY A 231 11.48 1.33 -21.29
N ALA A 232 12.24 2.42 -21.14
CA ALA A 232 12.38 3.12 -19.88
C ALA A 232 11.07 3.82 -19.46
N PRO A 233 10.76 3.86 -18.15
CA PRO A 233 9.68 4.67 -17.63
C PRO A 233 10.04 6.16 -17.69
N VAL A 234 9.08 6.96 -18.16
CA VAL A 234 9.13 8.42 -18.15
C VAL A 234 8.22 8.90 -17.01
N PHE A 235 8.79 9.58 -16.03
CA PHE A 235 8.12 10.05 -14.82
C PHE A 235 7.78 11.53 -14.91
N ASN A 236 6.69 11.95 -14.26
CA ASN A 236 6.53 13.35 -13.85
C ASN A 236 7.23 13.62 -12.50
N ASP A 237 7.14 14.85 -12.02
CA ASP A 237 7.71 15.30 -10.74
C ASP A 237 7.22 14.54 -9.48
N GLN A 238 6.09 13.84 -9.57
CA GLN A 238 5.55 13.00 -8.49
C GLN A 238 6.00 11.53 -8.61
N TRP A 239 6.98 11.23 -9.47
CA TRP A 239 7.44 9.87 -9.76
C TRP A 239 6.32 8.95 -10.27
N VAL A 240 5.29 9.53 -10.90
CA VAL A 240 4.23 8.79 -11.60
C VAL A 240 4.68 8.53 -13.03
N VAL A 241 4.56 7.28 -13.51
CA VAL A 241 4.88 6.94 -14.90
C VAL A 241 3.83 7.55 -15.84
N VAL A 242 4.27 8.47 -16.70
CA VAL A 242 3.41 9.18 -17.66
C VAL A 242 3.53 8.61 -19.08
N ALA A 243 4.71 8.08 -19.42
CA ALA A 243 4.96 7.42 -20.70
C ALA A 243 5.98 6.28 -20.61
N LEU A 244 5.98 5.44 -21.66
CA LEU A 244 7.01 4.46 -21.98
C LEU A 244 7.90 5.05 -23.08
N HIS A 245 9.18 5.31 -22.80
CA HIS A 245 10.12 5.81 -23.81
C HIS A 245 10.29 4.79 -24.93
N HIS A 246 10.21 5.21 -26.20
CA HIS A 246 10.35 4.27 -27.33
C HIS A 246 11.15 4.77 -28.53
N ALA A 247 11.37 6.08 -28.67
CA ALA A 247 12.12 6.62 -29.81
C ALA A 247 12.79 7.97 -29.52
N GLY A 248 13.94 8.19 -30.15
CA GLY A 248 14.46 9.53 -30.42
C GLY A 248 13.80 10.13 -31.66
N ILE A 249 13.68 11.45 -31.70
CA ILE A 249 13.15 12.22 -32.84
C ILE A 249 14.32 12.88 -33.58
N PRO A 250 14.65 12.45 -34.80
CA PRO A 250 15.85 12.93 -35.50
C PRO A 250 15.64 14.34 -36.00
N HIS A 251 16.72 15.08 -36.21
CA HIS A 251 16.65 16.35 -36.92
C HIS A 251 16.32 16.09 -38.39
N SER A 252 15.37 16.84 -38.96
CA SER A 252 14.86 16.61 -40.32
C SER A 252 15.90 16.74 -41.45
N GLU A 253 17.00 17.44 -41.17
CA GLU A 253 18.10 17.67 -42.12
C GLU A 253 19.40 16.92 -41.74
N ASP A 254 19.46 16.32 -40.54
CA ASP A 254 20.68 15.70 -40.00
C ASP A 254 20.32 14.57 -39.04
N ASP A 255 20.18 13.36 -39.57
CA ASP A 255 19.81 12.15 -38.82
C ASP A 255 20.86 11.74 -37.74
N SER A 256 22.01 12.43 -37.65
CA SER A 256 22.97 12.26 -36.56
C SER A 256 22.66 13.08 -35.31
N LYS A 257 21.66 13.98 -35.39
CA LYS A 257 21.21 14.82 -34.28
C LYS A 257 19.80 14.46 -33.88
N TRP A 258 19.55 14.46 -32.57
CA TRP A 258 18.24 14.25 -31.98
C TRP A 258 17.70 15.59 -31.45
N ILE A 259 16.45 15.90 -31.77
CA ILE A 259 15.80 17.17 -31.37
C ILE A 259 14.88 17.00 -30.16
N ALA A 260 14.37 15.78 -29.96
CA ALA A 260 13.49 15.41 -28.86
C ALA A 260 13.42 13.88 -28.76
N ASN A 261 12.66 13.39 -27.79
CA ASN A 261 12.26 12.01 -27.63
C ASN A 261 10.75 11.90 -27.76
N GLU A 262 10.28 10.68 -27.99
CA GLU A 262 8.88 10.31 -27.94
C GLU A 262 8.67 9.16 -26.96
N GLY A 263 7.58 9.25 -26.21
CA GLY A 263 7.10 8.18 -25.34
C GLY A 263 5.63 7.88 -25.58
N ILE A 264 5.25 6.61 -25.46
CA ILE A 264 3.87 6.16 -25.56
C ILE A 264 3.18 6.44 -24.23
N ARG A 265 2.01 7.08 -24.27
CA ARG A 265 1.25 7.42 -23.07
C ARG A 265 0.81 6.17 -22.33
N ILE A 266 1.07 6.12 -21.02
CA ILE A 266 0.57 5.03 -20.17
C ILE A 266 -0.96 4.91 -20.24
N SER A 267 -1.68 6.02 -20.36
CA SER A 267 -3.15 6.00 -20.53
C SER A 267 -3.59 5.26 -21.80
N SER A 268 -2.78 5.26 -22.86
CA SER A 268 -3.08 4.56 -24.12
C SER A 268 -2.75 3.08 -24.04
N ILE A 269 -1.62 2.72 -23.42
CA ILE A 269 -1.26 1.33 -23.13
C ILE A 269 -2.35 0.70 -22.25
N VAL A 270 -2.73 1.36 -21.16
CA VAL A 270 -3.77 0.86 -20.25
C VAL A 270 -5.13 0.72 -20.95
N ARG A 271 -5.51 1.69 -21.79
CA ARG A 271 -6.75 1.60 -22.60
C ARG A 271 -6.72 0.36 -23.51
N HIS A 272 -5.58 0.11 -24.16
CA HIS A 272 -5.40 -1.07 -25.00
C HIS A 272 -5.51 -2.37 -24.19
N LEU A 273 -4.81 -2.45 -23.05
CA LEU A 273 -4.86 -3.60 -22.14
C LEU A 273 -6.29 -3.91 -21.65
N LYS A 274 -7.07 -2.88 -21.26
CA LYS A 274 -8.48 -3.03 -20.87
C LYS A 274 -9.37 -3.60 -21.97
N GLN A 275 -9.07 -3.31 -23.24
CA GLN A 275 -9.81 -3.86 -24.38
C GLN A 275 -9.38 -5.31 -24.65
N HIS A 276 -8.10 -5.61 -24.48
CA HIS A 276 -7.52 -6.94 -24.74
C HIS A 276 -7.84 -7.96 -23.63
N SER A 277 -8.02 -7.54 -22.37
CA SER A 277 -8.28 -8.44 -21.23
C SER A 277 -9.50 -9.33 -21.44
N ARG A 278 -10.54 -8.80 -22.11
CA ARG A 278 -11.80 -9.51 -22.42
C ARG A 278 -11.61 -10.77 -23.28
N LEU A 279 -10.47 -10.90 -23.96
CA LEU A 279 -10.17 -11.98 -24.90
C LEU A 279 -9.19 -13.02 -24.33
N MET A 280 -8.71 -12.84 -23.10
CA MET A 280 -7.70 -13.70 -22.48
C MET A 280 -8.31 -14.87 -21.69
N ASP A 281 -7.52 -15.87 -21.32
CA ASP A 281 -7.93 -16.90 -20.35
C ASP A 281 -8.02 -16.32 -18.93
N ALA A 282 -8.59 -17.08 -17.98
CA ALA A 282 -8.86 -16.62 -16.63
C ALA A 282 -7.59 -16.22 -15.85
N ASN A 283 -6.52 -17.01 -15.92
CA ASN A 283 -5.29 -16.73 -15.18
C ASN A 283 -4.57 -15.49 -15.72
N ALA A 284 -4.53 -15.32 -17.05
CA ALA A 284 -3.98 -14.12 -17.67
C ALA A 284 -4.85 -12.88 -17.40
N ARG A 285 -6.17 -13.04 -17.28
CA ARG A 285 -7.08 -11.99 -16.85
C ARG A 285 -6.82 -11.56 -15.42
N ASP A 286 -6.73 -12.48 -14.47
CA ASP A 286 -6.51 -12.14 -13.06
C ASP A 286 -5.21 -11.34 -12.85
N LEU A 287 -4.13 -11.74 -13.52
CA LEU A 287 -2.86 -10.99 -13.51
C LEU A 287 -3.02 -9.60 -14.12
N LEU A 288 -3.76 -9.47 -15.23
CA LEU A 288 -3.96 -8.19 -15.89
C LEU A 288 -4.94 -7.28 -15.13
N ASP A 289 -5.95 -7.83 -14.48
CA ASP A 289 -6.91 -7.10 -13.67
C ASP A 289 -6.20 -6.49 -12.45
N SER A 290 -5.25 -7.21 -11.84
CA SER A 290 -4.39 -6.67 -10.75
C SER A 290 -3.54 -5.46 -11.18
N LEU A 291 -3.20 -5.34 -12.47
CA LEU A 291 -2.49 -4.19 -13.04
C LEU A 291 -3.43 -3.01 -13.33
N LEU A 292 -4.69 -3.30 -13.65
CA LEU A 292 -5.69 -2.34 -14.12
C LEU A 292 -6.53 -1.72 -12.99
N GLU A 293 -6.39 -2.23 -11.77
CA GLU A 293 -6.83 -1.59 -10.54
C GLU A 293 -6.08 -0.27 -10.38
N GLU A 294 -6.76 0.87 -10.56
CA GLU A 294 -6.08 2.15 -10.34
C GLU A 294 -5.80 2.33 -8.84
N PRO A 295 -4.57 2.68 -8.44
CA PRO A 295 -4.38 3.39 -7.19
C PRO A 295 -5.10 4.75 -7.31
N GLY A 296 -6.30 4.85 -6.75
CA GLY A 296 -7.04 6.12 -6.70
C GLY A 296 -8.08 6.39 -7.80
N ALA A 297 -8.40 5.45 -8.70
CA ALA A 297 -9.72 5.51 -9.37
C ALA A 297 -10.78 5.38 -8.30
N GLU A 298 -11.99 5.81 -8.65
CA GLU A 298 -13.20 5.15 -8.20
C GLU A 298 -13.11 3.63 -8.45
N VAL A 299 -12.41 2.92 -7.55
CA VAL A 299 -12.85 1.62 -7.08
C VAL A 299 -14.31 1.88 -6.75
N ALA A 300 -15.19 1.09 -7.36
CA ALA A 300 -16.56 0.90 -6.87
C ALA A 300 -16.48 1.05 -5.36
N SER A 301 -17.23 2.02 -4.80
CA SER A 301 -17.31 2.28 -3.36
C SER A 301 -16.90 1.02 -2.63
N MET A 302 -15.81 0.99 -1.85
CA MET A 302 -15.47 -0.21 -1.08
C MET A 302 -16.78 -0.64 -0.40
N GLU A 303 -17.51 -1.60 -0.98
CA GLU A 303 -18.90 -1.79 -0.60
C GLU A 303 -18.76 -2.66 0.62
N ALA A 304 -19.17 -2.11 1.76
CA ALA A 304 -19.28 -2.93 2.94
C ALA A 304 -20.16 -4.12 2.57
N GLY A 305 -19.70 -5.33 2.87
CA GLY A 305 -20.51 -6.51 2.70
C GLY A 305 -21.75 -6.41 3.58
N VAL A 306 -22.70 -7.30 3.34
CA VAL A 306 -23.87 -7.48 4.21
C VAL A 306 -23.86 -8.91 4.72
N LEU A 307 -23.81 -9.08 6.03
CA LEU A 307 -24.09 -10.36 6.67
C LEU A 307 -25.59 -10.44 7.00
N SER A 308 -26.19 -11.61 6.80
CA SER A 308 -27.56 -11.86 7.22
C SER A 308 -27.65 -11.86 8.76
N ALA A 309 -28.86 -11.60 9.29
CA ALA A 309 -29.09 -11.60 10.73
C ALA A 309 -28.69 -12.93 11.43
N GLU A 310 -28.67 -14.03 10.69
CA GLU A 310 -28.29 -15.38 11.17
C GLU A 310 -26.84 -15.44 11.66
N TRP A 311 -25.94 -14.63 11.09
CA TRP A 311 -24.56 -14.54 11.54
C TRP A 311 -24.46 -14.06 12.99
N TYR A 312 -25.39 -13.22 13.44
CA TYR A 312 -25.39 -12.68 14.79
C TYR A 312 -26.20 -13.52 15.79
N GLN A 313 -26.82 -14.62 15.35
CA GLN A 313 -27.52 -15.53 16.25
C GLN A 313 -26.53 -16.43 16.97
N TYR A 314 -26.83 -16.75 18.24
CA TYR A 314 -26.03 -17.65 19.08
C TYR A 314 -24.56 -17.24 19.19
N VAL A 315 -24.27 -15.93 19.12
CA VAL A 315 -22.93 -15.41 19.44
C VAL A 315 -22.68 -15.54 20.94
N SER A 316 -21.51 -16.05 21.29
CA SER A 316 -21.12 -16.30 22.68
C SER A 316 -20.77 -15.01 23.44
N GLY A 317 -20.27 -14.01 22.74
CA GLY A 317 -19.68 -12.83 23.35
C GLY A 317 -18.37 -13.16 24.07
N TYR A 318 -17.89 -12.19 24.83
CA TYR A 318 -16.87 -12.37 25.84
C TYR A 318 -17.47 -13.06 27.09
N ASP A 319 -16.80 -14.10 27.59
CA ASP A 319 -17.12 -14.83 28.81
C ASP A 319 -16.24 -14.33 29.98
N PRO A 320 -16.82 -13.67 30.99
CA PRO A 320 -16.09 -13.25 32.19
C PRO A 320 -15.48 -14.40 32.98
N ALA A 321 -16.08 -15.60 32.95
CA ALA A 321 -15.61 -16.76 33.70
C ALA A 321 -14.63 -17.64 32.91
N PHE A 322 -14.15 -17.16 31.75
CA PHE A 322 -13.34 -17.94 30.81
C PHE A 322 -12.04 -18.48 31.42
N LEU A 323 -11.40 -17.71 32.31
CA LEU A 323 -10.18 -18.09 33.03
C LEU A 323 -10.44 -19.02 34.23
N GLY A 324 -11.70 -19.35 34.51
CA GLY A 324 -12.13 -20.16 35.65
C GLY A 324 -13.11 -19.39 36.55
N LYS A 325 -14.01 -20.13 37.22
CA LYS A 325 -15.07 -19.54 38.07
C LYS A 325 -14.54 -18.77 39.27
N ASP A 326 -13.34 -19.08 39.74
CA ASP A 326 -12.68 -18.37 40.84
C ASP A 326 -11.83 -17.18 40.35
N HIS A 327 -11.79 -16.97 39.03
CA HIS A 327 -10.97 -15.97 38.34
C HIS A 327 -11.81 -15.21 37.31
N GLU A 328 -13.02 -14.78 37.70
CA GLU A 328 -13.88 -13.98 36.83
C GLU A 328 -13.25 -12.63 36.52
N VAL A 329 -13.21 -12.29 35.23
CA VAL A 329 -12.70 -11.02 34.71
C VAL A 329 -13.84 -10.32 33.98
N PRO A 330 -14.58 -9.41 34.63
CA PRO A 330 -15.71 -8.73 34.02
C PRO A 330 -15.28 -7.77 32.90
N LEU A 331 -16.24 -7.39 32.05
CA LEU A 331 -16.03 -6.32 31.08
C LEU A 331 -15.72 -4.98 31.79
N PRO A 332 -14.91 -4.09 31.19
CA PRO A 332 -14.62 -2.78 31.75
C PRO A 332 -15.89 -1.96 31.99
N VAL A 333 -15.98 -1.29 33.14
CA VAL A 333 -17.12 -0.45 33.49
C VAL A 333 -16.91 0.96 32.94
N LEU A 334 -17.88 1.42 32.16
CA LEU A 334 -17.93 2.79 31.62
C LEU A 334 -18.40 3.78 32.69
N THR A 335 -17.77 4.96 32.75
CA THR A 335 -18.26 6.08 33.57
C THR A 335 -19.66 6.54 33.15
N LYS A 336 -20.37 7.28 34.02
CA LYS A 336 -21.70 7.83 33.69
C LYS A 336 -21.71 8.65 32.40
N THR A 337 -20.65 9.42 32.13
CA THR A 337 -20.50 10.21 30.90
C THR A 337 -20.31 9.31 29.68
N GLN A 338 -19.44 8.30 29.76
CA GLN A 338 -19.25 7.34 28.68
C GLN A 338 -20.52 6.52 28.41
N GLN A 339 -21.27 6.14 29.45
CA GLN A 339 -22.56 5.45 29.32
C GLN A 339 -23.59 6.27 28.53
N GLN A 340 -23.58 7.60 28.66
CA GLN A 340 -24.44 8.49 27.87
C GLN A 340 -24.03 8.52 26.39
N ASP A 341 -22.72 8.41 26.13
CA ASP A 341 -22.15 8.35 24.78
C ASP A 341 -22.15 6.94 24.17
N THR A 342 -22.50 5.90 24.93
CA THR A 342 -22.45 4.52 24.43
C THR A 342 -23.53 4.28 23.37
N ALA A 343 -23.13 3.73 22.22
CA ALA A 343 -24.08 3.29 21.20
C ALA A 343 -24.83 2.06 21.70
N ARG A 344 -26.14 2.01 21.46
CA ARG A 344 -26.98 0.89 21.88
C ARG A 344 -27.34 0.02 20.69
N THR A 345 -27.41 -1.28 20.93
CA THR A 345 -27.93 -2.20 19.93
C THR A 345 -29.43 -1.96 19.69
N THR A 346 -29.98 -2.52 18.62
CA THR A 346 -31.42 -2.54 18.34
C THR A 346 -32.24 -3.18 19.47
N GLU A 347 -31.62 -4.02 20.30
CA GLU A 347 -32.21 -4.63 21.51
C GLU A 347 -31.98 -3.79 22.78
N GLY A 348 -31.34 -2.63 22.67
CA GLY A 348 -31.06 -1.71 23.78
C GLY A 348 -29.83 -2.06 24.62
N LYS A 349 -29.07 -3.10 24.26
CA LYS A 349 -27.81 -3.49 24.93
C LYS A 349 -26.74 -2.45 24.69
N THR A 350 -25.82 -2.29 25.64
CA THR A 350 -24.69 -1.35 25.56
C THR A 350 -23.40 -2.00 25.03
N VAL A 351 -23.45 -3.31 24.77
CA VAL A 351 -22.33 -4.12 24.30
C VAL A 351 -22.81 -4.92 23.08
N LEU A 352 -21.97 -4.98 22.06
CA LEU A 352 -22.12 -5.80 20.86
C LEU A 352 -21.37 -7.11 21.05
N ASP A 353 -22.09 -8.21 21.14
CA ASP A 353 -21.50 -9.54 21.22
C ASP A 353 -21.22 -10.10 19.82
N TYR A 354 -20.05 -10.70 19.67
CA TYR A 354 -19.62 -11.51 18.54
C TYR A 354 -19.19 -12.89 19.06
N THR A 355 -18.78 -13.78 18.18
CA THR A 355 -18.28 -15.10 18.60
C THR A 355 -16.93 -14.94 19.30
N HIS A 356 -16.87 -15.24 20.60
CA HIS A 356 -15.71 -15.18 21.51
C HIS A 356 -15.19 -13.78 21.89
N PHE A 357 -15.87 -12.71 21.46
CA PHE A 357 -15.50 -11.36 21.85
C PHE A 357 -16.70 -10.41 21.88
N SER A 358 -16.53 -9.31 22.60
CA SER A 358 -17.56 -8.26 22.75
C SER A 358 -16.95 -6.87 22.57
N ILE A 359 -17.77 -5.90 22.15
CA ILE A 359 -17.36 -4.53 21.84
C ILE A 359 -18.31 -3.51 22.48
N ALA A 360 -17.77 -2.44 23.09
CA ALA A 360 -18.54 -1.27 23.51
C ALA A 360 -18.18 -0.05 22.65
N MET A 361 -19.17 0.58 22.00
CA MET A 361 -18.96 1.64 21.00
C MET A 361 -19.29 3.04 21.55
N SER A 362 -18.48 4.03 21.19
CA SER A 362 -18.77 5.46 21.38
C SER A 362 -19.56 6.01 20.19
N LYS A 363 -20.68 6.69 20.45
CA LYS A 363 -21.46 7.41 19.42
C LYS A 363 -20.68 8.60 18.87
N ALA A 364 -20.10 9.41 19.76
CA ALA A 364 -19.39 10.63 19.39
C ALA A 364 -18.12 10.32 18.57
N ARG A 365 -17.37 9.28 18.95
CA ARG A 365 -16.14 8.89 18.26
C ARG A 365 -16.36 7.96 17.08
N LYS A 366 -17.50 7.26 17.03
CA LYS A 366 -17.82 6.22 16.02
C LYS A 366 -16.83 5.05 16.03
N LEU A 367 -16.19 4.83 17.17
CA LEU A 367 -15.12 3.88 17.43
C LEU A 367 -15.39 3.17 18.75
N ALA A 368 -14.78 2.01 18.97
CA ALA A 368 -14.91 1.28 20.23
C ALA A 368 -14.23 2.06 21.39
N PHE A 369 -14.88 2.09 22.55
CA PHE A 369 -14.19 2.38 23.82
C PHE A 369 -13.21 1.26 24.15
N TYR A 370 -13.68 0.02 24.00
CA TYR A 370 -12.89 -1.18 24.17
C TYR A 370 -13.50 -2.36 23.40
N THR A 371 -12.65 -3.34 23.12
CA THR A 371 -13.02 -4.71 22.78
C THR A 371 -12.51 -5.64 23.87
N ALA A 372 -13.14 -6.80 24.02
CA ALA A 372 -12.75 -7.85 24.96
C ALA A 372 -12.86 -9.20 24.25
N VAL A 373 -11.76 -9.95 24.14
CA VAL A 373 -11.69 -11.25 23.47
C VAL A 373 -11.18 -12.34 24.42
N ASN A 374 -11.76 -13.53 24.33
CA ASN A 374 -11.23 -14.73 24.95
C ASN A 374 -10.44 -15.54 23.92
N ILE A 375 -9.24 -15.97 24.27
CA ILE A 375 -8.34 -16.78 23.45
C ILE A 375 -8.14 -18.12 24.14
N ASP A 376 -8.54 -19.23 23.51
CA ASP A 376 -8.21 -20.58 23.98
C ASP A 376 -7.01 -21.13 23.19
N GLY A 377 -5.80 -20.93 23.73
CA GLY A 377 -4.57 -21.41 23.12
C GLY A 377 -4.51 -22.92 22.89
N SER A 378 -5.34 -23.71 23.60
CA SER A 378 -5.39 -25.17 23.44
C SER A 378 -6.30 -25.64 22.29
N GLN A 379 -7.09 -24.73 21.73
CA GLN A 379 -8.12 -25.03 20.72
C GLN A 379 -8.02 -24.13 19.48
N LEU A 380 -6.90 -23.43 19.28
CA LEU A 380 -6.70 -22.56 18.13
C LEU A 380 -6.85 -23.31 16.81
N VAL A 381 -7.49 -22.65 15.85
CA VAL A 381 -7.73 -23.14 14.49
C VAL A 381 -7.13 -22.14 13.51
N ASP A 382 -6.17 -22.60 12.69
CA ASP A 382 -5.62 -21.79 11.62
C ASP A 382 -6.63 -21.66 10.46
N ILE A 383 -7.14 -20.45 10.28
CA ILE A 383 -8.02 -20.10 9.17
C ILE A 383 -7.19 -19.34 8.14
N ARG A 384 -7.02 -19.93 6.95
CA ARG A 384 -6.31 -19.30 5.83
C ARG A 384 -7.04 -18.03 5.39
N ARG A 385 -6.25 -16.99 5.10
CA ARG A 385 -6.76 -15.70 4.62
C ARG A 385 -7.33 -15.83 3.20
N GLY A 386 -8.44 -15.16 2.93
CA GLY A 386 -9.10 -15.16 1.62
C GLY A 386 -9.44 -13.74 1.14
N ASN A 387 -10.49 -13.62 0.31
CA ASN A 387 -11.05 -12.34 -0.11
C ASN A 387 -11.93 -11.74 1.02
N ASP A 388 -11.28 -11.34 2.11
CA ASP A 388 -11.95 -10.85 3.31
C ASP A 388 -12.71 -9.54 3.03
N ARG A 389 -14.00 -9.50 3.37
CA ARG A 389 -14.86 -8.32 3.21
C ARG A 389 -15.10 -7.67 4.57
N TRP A 390 -15.24 -6.34 4.57
CA TRP A 390 -15.58 -5.59 5.78
C TRP A 390 -17.07 -5.29 5.85
N TYR A 391 -17.65 -5.32 7.04
CA TYR A 391 -19.09 -5.23 7.26
C TYR A 391 -19.44 -4.09 8.21
N PHE A 392 -20.55 -3.40 7.94
CA PHE A 392 -21.23 -2.65 8.99
C PHE A 392 -21.99 -3.63 9.88
N ASP A 393 -22.05 -3.34 11.18
CA ASP A 393 -22.92 -4.08 12.06
C ASP A 393 -24.34 -3.48 12.00
N PRO A 394 -25.37 -4.24 11.55
CA PRO A 394 -26.73 -3.74 11.42
C PRO A 394 -27.45 -3.61 12.77
N ARG A 395 -26.84 -4.09 13.88
CA ARG A 395 -27.41 -4.02 15.22
C ARG A 395 -27.17 -2.68 15.89
N ILE A 396 -26.28 -1.81 15.37
CA ILE A 396 -26.15 -0.42 15.81
C ILE A 396 -26.40 0.53 14.63
N ASP A 397 -26.78 1.77 14.92
CA ASP A 397 -27.03 2.75 13.88
C ASP A 397 -25.79 2.98 13.00
N ARG A 398 -26.02 3.18 11.70
CA ARG A 398 -24.98 3.43 10.70
C ARG A 398 -24.21 4.71 11.00
N GLU A 399 -24.85 5.70 11.60
CA GLU A 399 -24.22 6.99 11.92
C GLU A 399 -23.10 6.86 12.96
N TYR A 400 -23.11 5.80 13.79
CA TYR A 400 -22.13 5.54 14.85
C TYR A 400 -20.96 4.64 14.39
N GLN A 401 -20.80 4.43 13.09
CA GLN A 401 -19.74 3.60 12.51
C GLN A 401 -18.96 4.41 11.47
N LEU A 402 -17.63 4.34 11.53
CA LEU A 402 -16.80 4.76 10.40
C LEU A 402 -16.82 3.70 9.31
N GLY A 403 -17.01 4.13 8.07
CA GLY A 403 -17.13 3.22 6.94
C GLY A 403 -15.98 3.31 5.95
N PRO A 404 -16.08 2.56 4.85
CA PRO A 404 -15.10 2.55 3.77
C PRO A 404 -14.78 3.94 3.21
N GLU A 405 -15.74 4.87 3.25
CA GLU A 405 -15.55 6.28 2.88
C GLU A 405 -14.45 6.99 3.68
N PHE A 406 -14.25 6.58 4.93
CA PHE A 406 -13.23 7.13 5.81
C PHE A 406 -11.85 6.59 5.46
N TYR A 407 -11.75 5.27 5.23
CA TYR A 407 -10.49 4.53 5.05
C TYR A 407 -9.99 4.48 3.60
N LYS A 408 -10.75 4.96 2.60
CA LYS A 408 -10.31 4.94 1.20
C LYS A 408 -9.13 5.90 0.92
N HIS A 409 -8.20 5.50 0.05
CA HIS A 409 -7.12 6.36 -0.51
C HIS A 409 -6.30 7.11 0.56
N ASN A 410 -5.71 6.39 1.50
CA ASN A 410 -4.83 6.99 2.51
C ASN A 410 -3.96 5.93 3.21
N ASP A 411 -3.04 6.40 4.05
CA ASP A 411 -2.12 5.58 4.84
C ASP A 411 -2.69 5.18 6.21
N ILE A 412 -3.98 5.39 6.46
CA ILE A 412 -4.69 4.96 7.66
C ILE A 412 -5.46 3.66 7.35
N ASP A 413 -4.91 2.56 7.85
CA ASP A 413 -5.47 1.23 7.75
C ASP A 413 -6.72 1.06 8.61
N ARG A 414 -7.49 0.03 8.25
CA ARG A 414 -8.54 -0.55 9.10
C ARG A 414 -7.89 -1.41 10.19
N GLY A 415 -7.32 -0.76 11.20
CA GLY A 415 -6.66 -1.42 12.31
C GLY A 415 -7.64 -2.25 13.14
N HIS A 416 -7.38 -3.55 13.27
CA HIS A 416 -8.21 -4.42 14.10
C HIS A 416 -7.94 -4.17 15.58
N LEU A 417 -9.00 -4.09 16.39
CA LEU A 417 -8.87 -4.05 17.85
C LEU A 417 -8.87 -5.48 18.45
N VAL A 418 -9.77 -6.34 17.99
CA VAL A 418 -9.63 -7.80 18.12
C VAL A 418 -8.95 -8.32 16.87
N ARG A 419 -7.73 -8.85 17.01
CA ARG A 419 -6.97 -9.42 15.91
C ARG A 419 -7.75 -10.59 15.31
N ARG A 420 -7.64 -10.75 13.98
CA ARG A 420 -8.30 -11.81 13.21
C ARG A 420 -8.18 -13.22 13.82
N GLN A 421 -6.99 -13.56 14.34
CA GLN A 421 -6.71 -14.92 14.84
C GLN A 421 -7.09 -15.15 16.30
N ASP A 422 -7.19 -14.11 17.12
CA ASP A 422 -7.43 -14.22 18.56
C ASP A 422 -8.68 -15.06 18.91
N PRO A 423 -9.84 -14.86 18.24
CA PRO A 423 -11.04 -15.60 18.60
C PRO A 423 -11.17 -16.93 17.82
N ASN A 424 -10.17 -17.32 17.02
CA ASN A 424 -10.27 -18.49 16.14
C ASN A 424 -9.95 -19.78 16.89
N TRP A 425 -10.87 -20.23 17.74
CA TRP A 425 -10.73 -21.50 18.45
C TRP A 425 -12.05 -22.28 18.48
N GLY A 426 -11.94 -23.60 18.67
CA GLY A 426 -13.09 -24.51 18.73
C GLY A 426 -13.88 -24.61 17.42
N MET A 427 -15.14 -25.06 17.51
CA MET A 427 -15.99 -25.33 16.34
C MET A 427 -16.48 -24.07 15.61
N ASP A 428 -16.52 -22.94 16.30
CA ASP A 428 -17.03 -21.67 15.76
C ASP A 428 -15.92 -20.76 15.21
N ALA A 429 -14.68 -21.25 15.10
CA ALA A 429 -13.50 -20.47 14.70
C ALA A 429 -13.68 -19.71 13.36
N ALA A 430 -14.30 -20.33 12.35
CA ALA A 430 -14.55 -19.66 11.07
C ALA A 430 -15.54 -18.49 11.21
N LYS A 431 -16.55 -18.64 12.06
CA LYS A 431 -17.54 -17.59 12.35
C LYS A 431 -16.91 -16.46 13.16
N ALA A 432 -16.07 -16.80 14.13
CA ALA A 432 -15.27 -15.85 14.89
C ALA A 432 -14.34 -15.02 14.00
N ASN A 433 -13.63 -15.68 13.08
CA ASN A 433 -12.77 -15.02 12.09
C ASN A 433 -13.55 -13.97 11.29
N GLU A 434 -14.70 -14.33 10.73
CA GLU A 434 -15.51 -13.42 9.92
C GLU A 434 -16.01 -12.22 10.73
N HIS A 435 -16.37 -12.44 12.00
CA HIS A 435 -16.81 -11.37 12.89
C HIS A 435 -15.73 -10.31 13.15
N THR A 436 -14.44 -10.65 13.03
CA THR A 436 -13.37 -9.66 13.24
C THR A 436 -13.34 -8.56 12.18
N PHE A 437 -13.94 -8.78 11.01
CA PHE A 437 -14.00 -7.82 9.90
C PHE A 437 -15.17 -6.83 9.96
N HIS A 438 -15.69 -6.52 11.15
CA HIS A 438 -16.69 -5.46 11.31
C HIS A 438 -16.02 -4.11 11.56
N PHE A 439 -16.57 -3.03 10.99
CA PHE A 439 -16.09 -1.66 11.25
C PHE A 439 -16.20 -1.25 12.72
N THR A 440 -17.05 -1.89 13.50
CA THR A 440 -17.13 -1.75 14.98
C THR A 440 -15.89 -2.30 15.70
N ASN A 441 -15.18 -3.25 15.10
CA ASN A 441 -13.90 -3.80 15.57
C ASN A 441 -12.69 -3.03 15.01
N CYS A 442 -12.94 -1.92 14.31
CA CYS A 442 -11.92 -1.17 13.61
C CYS A 442 -11.60 0.15 14.31
N SER A 443 -10.33 0.53 14.31
CA SER A 443 -9.89 1.89 14.62
C SER A 443 -8.88 2.42 13.60
N PRO A 444 -8.89 3.73 13.28
CA PRO A 444 -7.91 4.38 12.41
C PRO A 444 -6.48 4.22 12.91
N GLN A 445 -5.68 3.42 12.22
CA GLN A 445 -4.27 3.19 12.55
C GLN A 445 -3.39 3.47 11.33
N HIS A 446 -2.29 4.19 11.48
CA HIS A 446 -1.34 4.40 10.40
C HIS A 446 -0.76 3.05 9.92
N LYS A 447 -0.59 2.84 8.61
CA LYS A 447 -0.17 1.56 8.02
C LYS A 447 1.10 0.99 8.65
N ASN A 448 2.10 1.84 8.91
CA ASN A 448 3.36 1.41 9.54
C ASN A 448 3.18 1.01 11.02
N PHE A 449 2.19 1.58 11.71
CA PHE A 449 1.84 1.21 13.08
C PHE A 449 1.13 -0.15 13.09
N ASN A 450 0.08 -0.27 12.26
CA ASN A 450 -0.77 -1.46 12.16
C ASN A 450 0.00 -2.70 11.66
N GLN A 451 0.85 -2.55 10.64
CA GLN A 451 1.51 -3.67 9.96
C GLN A 451 2.86 -4.09 10.58
N LYS A 452 3.37 -3.36 11.58
CA LYS A 452 4.66 -3.67 12.21
C LYS A 452 4.58 -3.78 13.73
N ASN A 453 4.41 -2.65 14.43
CA ASN A 453 4.60 -2.61 15.89
C ASN A 453 3.40 -3.15 16.66
N TRP A 454 2.19 -2.87 16.16
CA TRP A 454 0.98 -3.43 16.74
C TRP A 454 0.93 -4.96 16.56
N LEU A 455 1.38 -5.41 15.39
CA LEU A 455 1.47 -6.82 15.02
C LEU A 455 2.47 -7.60 15.90
N SER A 456 3.64 -7.03 16.25
CA SER A 456 4.63 -7.75 17.07
C SER A 456 4.16 -8.02 18.51
N LEU A 457 3.43 -7.08 19.13
CA LEU A 457 2.78 -7.31 20.43
C LEU A 457 1.67 -8.37 20.33
N GLU A 458 0.92 -8.34 19.23
CA GLU A 458 -0.15 -9.30 18.93
C GLU A 458 0.38 -10.73 18.74
N ASP A 459 1.46 -10.88 17.98
CA ASP A 459 2.14 -12.15 17.80
C ASP A 459 2.65 -12.69 19.15
N TYR A 460 3.25 -11.84 19.98
CA TYR A 460 3.71 -12.26 21.31
C TYR A 460 2.59 -12.85 22.18
N ILE A 461 1.44 -12.16 22.28
CA ILE A 461 0.33 -12.62 23.12
C ILE A 461 -0.22 -13.95 22.60
N LEU A 462 -0.41 -14.07 21.27
CA LEU A 462 -0.97 -15.27 20.66
C LEU A 462 0.00 -16.46 20.72
N GLU A 463 1.28 -16.27 20.39
CA GLU A 463 2.29 -17.32 20.45
C GLU A 463 2.48 -17.83 21.88
N ARG A 464 2.41 -16.96 22.89
CA ARG A 464 2.46 -17.38 24.30
C ARG A 464 1.23 -18.19 24.71
N ALA A 465 0.06 -17.81 24.22
CA ALA A 465 -1.18 -18.56 24.46
C ALA A 465 -1.10 -19.96 23.82
N GLU A 466 -0.71 -20.03 22.55
CA GLU A 466 -0.57 -21.28 21.78
C GLU A 466 0.48 -22.22 22.38
N ASN A 467 1.73 -21.75 22.51
CA ASN A 467 2.85 -22.58 22.95
C ASN A 467 2.66 -23.18 24.35
N ARG A 468 1.83 -22.54 25.18
CA ARG A 468 1.56 -23.00 26.56
C ARG A 468 0.14 -23.54 26.73
N GLY A 469 -0.67 -23.57 25.68
CA GLY A 469 -2.09 -23.95 25.74
C GLY A 469 -2.88 -23.12 26.76
N LEU A 470 -2.52 -21.85 26.95
CA LEU A 470 -3.12 -20.99 27.96
C LEU A 470 -4.43 -20.38 27.47
N LYS A 471 -5.35 -20.20 28.42
CA LYS A 471 -6.50 -19.32 28.24
C LYS A 471 -6.08 -17.89 28.56
N VAL A 472 -6.46 -16.95 27.70
CA VAL A 472 -6.15 -15.53 27.85
C VAL A 472 -7.41 -14.70 27.63
N SER A 473 -7.62 -13.69 28.48
CA SER A 473 -8.62 -12.65 28.28
C SER A 473 -7.91 -11.36 27.91
N VAL A 474 -8.20 -10.79 26.74
CA VAL A 474 -7.52 -9.59 26.23
C VAL A 474 -8.52 -8.46 26.03
N PHE A 475 -8.18 -7.29 26.56
CA PHE A 475 -8.92 -6.05 26.35
C PHE A 475 -8.09 -5.12 25.49
N THR A 476 -8.71 -4.42 24.56
CA THR A 476 -8.01 -3.54 23.63
C THR A 476 -8.85 -2.32 23.30
N GLY A 477 -8.21 -1.16 23.17
CA GLY A 477 -8.92 0.03 22.73
C GLY A 477 -8.00 1.20 22.39
N PRO A 478 -8.58 2.25 21.79
CA PRO A 478 -7.92 3.53 21.67
C PRO A 478 -7.93 4.31 23.00
N VAL A 479 -7.04 5.29 23.12
CA VAL A 479 -7.16 6.37 24.11
C VAL A 479 -7.84 7.54 23.42
N PHE A 480 -9.02 7.93 23.91
CA PHE A 480 -9.72 9.11 23.41
C PHE A 480 -9.28 10.36 24.15
N ARG A 481 -8.69 11.29 23.42
CA ARG A 481 -8.29 12.59 23.95
C ARG A 481 -9.13 13.71 23.36
N ALA A 482 -9.27 14.80 24.10
CA ALA A 482 -10.02 15.96 23.63
C ALA A 482 -9.29 16.69 22.49
N ASP A 483 -7.96 16.60 22.47
CA ASP A 483 -7.04 17.19 21.50
C ASP A 483 -6.70 16.26 20.32
N ASP A 484 -7.35 15.09 20.22
CA ASP A 484 -7.16 14.16 19.10
C ASP A 484 -7.39 14.85 17.76
N ARG A 485 -6.49 14.61 16.79
CA ARG A 485 -6.48 15.26 15.48
C ARG A 485 -7.74 14.95 14.69
N LEU A 486 -8.23 15.95 13.97
CA LEU A 486 -9.28 15.78 12.99
C LEU A 486 -8.71 15.25 11.69
N TYR A 487 -9.20 14.10 11.27
CA TYR A 487 -8.93 13.53 9.96
C TYR A 487 -10.26 13.24 9.28
N ARG A 488 -10.49 13.82 8.09
CA ARG A 488 -11.74 13.70 7.31
C ARG A 488 -13.00 13.95 8.14
N GLY A 489 -12.94 14.95 9.03
CA GLY A 489 -14.07 15.35 9.88
C GLY A 489 -14.29 14.51 11.15
N HIS A 490 -13.42 13.55 11.46
CA HIS A 490 -13.50 12.74 12.68
C HIS A 490 -12.20 12.78 13.49
N GLN A 491 -12.32 12.73 14.81
CA GLN A 491 -11.16 12.68 15.70
C GLN A 491 -10.57 11.27 15.73
N ILE A 492 -9.31 11.14 15.31
CA ILE A 492 -8.60 9.86 15.32
C ILE A 492 -7.71 9.74 16.56
N PRO A 493 -7.70 8.58 17.23
CA PRO A 493 -6.89 8.38 18.42
C PRO A 493 -5.40 8.31 18.08
N GLU A 494 -4.55 8.92 18.90
CA GLU A 494 -3.10 8.86 18.71
C GLU A 494 -2.44 7.71 19.48
N GLN A 495 -3.15 7.10 20.43
CA GLN A 495 -2.62 6.03 21.28
C GLN A 495 -3.58 4.87 21.38
N PHE A 496 -3.02 3.67 21.52
CA PHE A 496 -3.75 2.42 21.69
C PHE A 496 -3.19 1.66 22.88
N TRP A 497 -4.08 0.96 23.57
CA TRP A 497 -3.74 0.16 24.73
C TRP A 497 -4.22 -1.27 24.56
N LYS A 498 -3.51 -2.20 25.20
CA LYS A 498 -3.89 -3.61 25.29
C LYS A 498 -3.64 -4.10 26.71
N LEU A 499 -4.57 -4.86 27.27
CA LEU A 499 -4.46 -5.45 28.60
C LEU A 499 -4.71 -6.96 28.48
N ALA A 500 -3.73 -7.78 28.81
CA ALA A 500 -3.82 -9.23 28.76
C ALA A 500 -3.89 -9.82 30.18
N VAL A 501 -4.86 -10.68 30.42
CA VAL A 501 -5.09 -11.36 31.70
C VAL A 501 -4.95 -12.87 31.53
N VAL A 502 -4.16 -13.48 32.40
CA VAL A 502 -3.92 -14.94 32.43
C VAL A 502 -3.92 -15.46 33.86
N VAL A 503 -4.14 -16.77 34.01
CA VAL A 503 -3.86 -17.48 35.27
C VAL A 503 -2.47 -18.10 35.16
N LYS A 504 -1.58 -17.73 36.09
CA LYS A 504 -0.22 -18.27 36.19
C LYS A 504 -0.25 -19.74 36.60
N SER A 505 0.88 -20.43 36.45
CA SER A 505 1.02 -21.83 36.85
C SER A 505 0.82 -22.10 38.35
N ASP A 506 0.95 -21.07 39.19
CA ASP A 506 0.69 -21.13 40.63
C ASP A 506 -0.78 -20.88 41.01
N GLY A 507 -1.66 -20.67 40.02
CA GLY A 507 -3.09 -20.43 40.21
C GLY A 507 -3.45 -18.97 40.49
N THR A 508 -2.49 -18.03 40.44
CA THR A 508 -2.77 -16.60 40.63
C THR A 508 -3.05 -15.89 39.31
N LEU A 509 -3.87 -14.83 39.34
CA LEU A 509 -4.10 -13.96 38.18
C LEU A 509 -2.88 -13.07 37.93
N SER A 510 -2.60 -12.80 36.65
CA SER A 510 -1.68 -11.77 36.17
C SER A 510 -2.40 -10.88 35.19
N ALA A 511 -2.28 -9.56 35.36
CA ALA A 511 -2.77 -8.56 34.41
C ALA A 511 -1.60 -7.71 33.92
N THR A 512 -1.32 -7.74 32.61
CA THR A 512 -0.26 -6.92 32.01
C THR A 512 -0.86 -5.94 31.01
N ALA A 513 -0.49 -4.67 31.13
CA ALA A 513 -0.98 -3.60 30.25
C ALA A 513 0.15 -3.02 29.38
N TYR A 514 -0.22 -2.67 28.16
CA TYR A 514 0.67 -2.16 27.13
C TYR A 514 0.08 -0.88 26.54
N LEU A 515 0.93 0.08 26.22
CA LEU A 515 0.56 1.32 25.56
C LEU A 515 1.49 1.52 24.36
N GLN A 516 0.91 1.82 23.21
CA GLN A 516 1.64 2.19 22.00
C GLN A 516 1.08 3.50 21.43
N THR A 517 1.94 4.31 20.84
CA THR A 517 1.58 5.61 20.25
C THR A 517 1.85 5.62 18.74
N GLN A 518 0.97 6.29 18.01
CA GLN A 518 1.16 6.67 16.61
C GLN A 518 1.27 8.19 16.43
N GLU A 519 1.40 8.97 17.50
CA GLU A 519 1.45 10.45 17.48
C GLU A 519 2.49 11.01 16.50
N GLU A 520 3.69 10.41 16.46
CA GLU A 520 4.76 10.80 15.54
C GLU A 520 4.46 10.42 14.07
N LEU A 521 3.71 9.33 13.86
CA LEU A 521 3.24 8.88 12.54
C LEU A 521 2.06 9.69 12.02
N LEU A 522 1.29 10.30 12.93
CA LEU A 522 0.19 11.20 12.60
C LEU A 522 0.65 12.64 12.37
N GLY A 523 1.95 12.94 12.59
CA GLY A 523 2.69 14.15 12.19
C GLY A 523 2.53 14.47 10.70
N THR A 524 3.34 15.37 10.12
CA THR A 524 3.49 15.36 8.65
C THR A 524 3.63 13.89 8.24
N LEU A 525 2.72 13.37 7.43
CA LEU A 525 2.65 11.95 7.04
C LEU A 525 3.91 11.51 6.23
N GLU A 526 4.95 12.35 6.22
CA GLU A 526 6.32 12.16 5.80
C GLU A 526 7.20 12.20 7.07
N PHE A 527 8.00 11.16 7.29
CA PHE A 527 8.98 11.03 8.38
C PHE A 527 8.45 10.75 9.79
N ALA A 528 8.38 9.45 10.12
CA ALA A 528 8.77 8.98 11.45
C ALA A 528 9.66 7.75 11.28
N TYR A 529 10.97 7.98 11.20
CA TYR A 529 11.99 6.96 11.51
C TYR A 529 12.39 7.18 12.98
N GLY A 530 11.55 6.70 13.88
CA GLY A 530 11.90 6.43 15.27
C GLY A 530 11.82 4.93 15.51
N GLU A 531 12.70 4.38 16.35
CA GLU A 531 12.47 3.04 16.89
C GLU A 531 11.18 3.08 17.72
N PHE A 532 10.19 2.29 17.31
CA PHE A 532 8.89 2.29 17.96
C PHE A 532 8.95 1.42 19.20
N GLU A 533 8.82 2.05 20.35
CA GLU A 533 8.89 1.35 21.63
C GLU A 533 7.49 0.91 22.07
N THR A 534 7.36 -0.39 22.35
CA THR A 534 6.18 -0.91 23.05
C THR A 534 6.45 -0.72 24.54
N PHE A 535 5.52 -0.06 25.25
CA PHE A 535 5.69 0.17 26.67
C PHE A 535 4.80 -0.76 27.48
N GLN A 536 5.37 -1.54 28.39
CA GLN A 536 4.59 -2.09 29.50
C GLN A 536 4.32 -0.95 30.48
N VAL A 537 3.04 -0.72 30.79
CA VAL A 537 2.61 0.34 31.71
C VAL A 537 1.72 -0.25 32.81
N PRO A 538 1.61 0.41 33.98
CA PRO A 538 0.67 -0.04 35.00
C PRO A 538 -0.78 -0.01 34.49
N VAL A 539 -1.62 -0.98 34.88
CA VAL A 539 -3.07 -1.02 34.60
C VAL A 539 -3.73 0.29 35.04
N ALA A 540 -3.32 0.82 36.21
CA ALA A 540 -3.79 2.11 36.72
C ALA A 540 -3.51 3.29 35.76
N ARG A 541 -2.47 3.20 34.93
CA ARG A 541 -2.20 4.21 33.89
C ARG A 541 -3.25 4.15 32.78
N ILE A 542 -3.65 2.96 32.34
CA ILE A 542 -4.70 2.79 31.33
C ILE A 542 -6.05 3.27 31.87
N GLU A 543 -6.37 2.95 33.13
CA GLU A 543 -7.59 3.46 33.80
C GLU A 543 -7.61 4.99 33.82
N LYS A 544 -6.47 5.62 34.16
CA LYS A 544 -6.38 7.09 34.17
C LYS A 544 -6.55 7.69 32.77
N LEU A 545 -5.96 7.10 31.74
CA LEU A 545 -6.02 7.61 30.38
C LEU A 545 -7.40 7.41 29.74
N THR A 546 -8.05 6.28 30.00
CA THR A 546 -9.29 5.88 29.33
C THR A 546 -10.54 6.15 30.17
N GLN A 547 -10.38 6.38 31.48
CA GLN A 547 -11.45 6.42 32.48
C GLN A 547 -12.25 5.13 32.60
N LEU A 548 -11.79 4.03 31.97
CA LEU A 548 -12.37 2.71 32.15
C LEU A 548 -11.99 2.17 33.53
N ASP A 549 -12.92 1.44 34.14
CA ASP A 549 -12.70 0.73 35.38
C ASP A 549 -12.58 -0.78 35.09
N PHE A 550 -11.38 -1.33 35.31
CA PHE A 550 -11.09 -2.75 35.14
C PHE A 550 -11.26 -3.54 36.45
N GLY A 551 -11.89 -2.94 37.47
CA GLY A 551 -12.10 -3.54 38.78
C GLY A 551 -10.77 -3.83 39.51
N GLU A 552 -10.63 -5.06 39.97
CA GLU A 552 -9.50 -5.48 40.80
C GLU A 552 -8.24 -5.83 39.98
N LEU A 553 -8.26 -5.73 38.63
CA LEU A 553 -7.12 -6.14 37.79
C LEU A 553 -5.82 -5.41 38.11
N ARG A 554 -5.88 -4.15 38.57
CA ARG A 554 -4.72 -3.39 39.01
C ARG A 554 -3.96 -4.04 40.18
N ASN A 555 -4.63 -4.88 40.97
CA ASN A 555 -4.02 -5.59 42.10
C ASN A 555 -3.25 -6.84 41.67
N PHE A 556 -3.40 -7.24 40.40
CA PHE A 556 -2.72 -8.37 39.78
C PHE A 556 -1.67 -7.93 38.76
N ASP A 557 -1.33 -6.64 38.75
CA ASP A 557 -0.29 -6.07 37.90
C ASP A 557 1.11 -6.34 38.50
N PRO A 558 2.06 -6.91 37.73
CA PRO A 558 3.44 -7.08 38.17
C PRO A 558 4.24 -5.77 38.24
N LEU A 559 3.75 -4.67 37.64
CA LEU A 559 4.33 -3.34 37.77
C LEU A 559 3.74 -2.59 38.97
N ASP A 560 4.61 -1.88 39.68
CA ASP A 560 4.23 -1.04 40.80
C ASP A 560 3.53 0.23 40.30
N ALA A 561 2.48 0.69 40.97
CA ALA A 561 1.65 1.80 40.51
C ALA A 561 2.41 3.14 40.39
N GLU A 562 3.54 3.28 41.09
CA GLU A 562 4.42 4.46 41.07
C GLU A 562 5.60 4.34 40.09
N LYS A 563 5.80 3.20 39.41
CA LYS A 563 6.94 3.03 38.48
C LYS A 563 6.66 3.62 37.09
N GLU A 564 7.70 4.17 36.48
CA GLU A 564 7.68 4.62 35.08
C GLU A 564 7.52 3.44 34.11
N ALA A 565 7.04 3.73 32.90
CA ALA A 565 6.85 2.77 31.82
C ALA A 565 8.15 2.00 31.52
N ALA A 566 8.04 0.70 31.27
CA ALA A 566 9.18 -0.12 30.84
C ALA A 566 9.13 -0.32 29.32
N VAL A 567 10.19 0.08 28.63
CA VAL A 567 10.38 -0.20 27.20
C VAL A 567 10.56 -1.70 26.99
N ILE A 568 9.86 -2.25 26.00
CA ILE A 568 9.96 -3.65 25.58
C ILE A 568 10.73 -3.69 24.26
N HIS A 569 11.93 -4.27 24.26
CA HIS A 569 12.70 -4.56 23.05
C HIS A 569 12.57 -6.04 22.64
N SER A 570 12.23 -6.91 23.60
CA SER A 570 12.10 -8.36 23.42
C SER A 570 11.10 -9.00 24.39
N ALA A 571 10.71 -10.24 24.11
CA ALA A 571 9.80 -11.02 24.96
C ALA A 571 10.29 -11.25 26.40
N GLU A 572 11.58 -11.06 26.66
CA GLU A 572 12.23 -11.22 27.98
C GLU A 572 12.10 -9.97 28.86
N ASP A 573 11.82 -8.81 28.25
CA ASP A 573 11.68 -7.53 28.97
C ASP A 573 10.33 -7.41 29.71
N ILE A 574 9.37 -8.28 29.37
CA ILE A 574 8.01 -8.29 29.93
C ILE A 574 8.00 -8.91 31.33
N ARG A 575 7.54 -8.13 32.31
CA ARG A 575 7.35 -8.60 33.69
C ARG A 575 5.99 -9.25 33.84
N LEU A 576 5.94 -10.46 34.42
CA LEU A 576 4.75 -11.33 34.50
C LEU A 576 4.16 -11.44 35.91
#